data_AF-A0A920SFR4-F1
#
_entry.id   AF-A0A920SFR4-F1
#
_cell.length_a   1.000
_cell.length_b   1.000
_cell.length_c   1.000
_cell.angle_alpha   90.00
_cell.angle_beta   90.00
_cell.angle_gamma   90.00
#
_symmetry.space_group_name_H-M   'P 1'
#
loop_
_entity.id
_entity.type
_entity.pdbx_description
1 polymer ?
#
loop_
_entity_poly.entity_id
_entity_poly.type
_entity_poly.pdbx_seq_one_letter_code
_entity_poly.pdbx_strand_id
1 'polypeptide(L)'
;MRPLHDLGDPLTPYNHPDVGAAVLKPFVSEANHWMVEHHGIFQGYYFWHHLGMDRNTRDRYADSPHYALTEEFCSEYDSPAFDPGYDSNPLGHYKALIHQFFGTNPRTGRTVGSSDI
;
A
#
# COMPACT_ATOMS: atom_id res chain seq x y z
N MET A 1 0.24 5.96 2.39
CA MET A 1 0.25 4.48 2.42
C MET A 1 1.65 3.86 2.48
N ARG A 2 2.73 4.59 2.14
CA ARG A 2 4.12 4.10 2.18
C ARG A 2 4.49 3.19 3.37
N PRO A 3 4.25 3.52 4.65
CA PRO A 3 4.65 2.64 5.75
C PRO A 3 3.70 1.45 6.03
N LEU A 4 2.58 1.31 5.30
CA LEU A 4 1.50 0.37 5.66
C LEU A 4 1.18 -0.67 4.58
N HIS A 5 1.66 -0.51 3.36
CA HIS A 5 1.36 -1.43 2.26
C HIS A 5 1.85 -2.88 2.55
N ASP A 6 2.98 -3.02 3.24
CA ASP A 6 3.54 -4.31 3.67
C ASP A 6 3.17 -4.73 5.10
N LEU A 7 2.10 -4.17 5.71
CA LEU A 7 1.70 -4.51 7.08
C LEU A 7 1.49 -6.03 7.30
N GLY A 8 1.18 -6.78 6.23
CA GLY A 8 0.99 -8.22 6.26
C GLY A 8 2.29 -9.05 6.32
N ASP A 9 3.46 -8.47 6.04
CA ASP A 9 4.73 -9.20 5.90
C ASP A 9 5.09 -10.07 7.10
N PRO A 10 5.01 -9.57 8.35
CA PRO A 10 5.39 -10.37 9.52
C PRO A 10 4.45 -11.56 9.75
N LEU A 11 3.25 -11.54 9.16
CA LEU A 11 2.23 -12.56 9.36
C LEU A 11 2.25 -13.59 8.23
N THR A 12 2.35 -13.13 6.98
CA THR A 12 2.13 -13.97 5.81
C THR A 12 2.92 -13.48 4.59
N PRO A 13 4.24 -13.72 4.48
CA PRO A 13 5.08 -13.15 3.42
C PRO A 13 4.71 -13.62 2.00
N TYR A 14 3.96 -14.73 1.85
CA TYR A 14 3.55 -15.24 0.54
C TYR A 14 2.26 -14.61 0.00
N ASN A 15 1.49 -13.95 0.87
CA ASN A 15 0.21 -13.31 0.52
C ASN A 15 -0.03 -12.08 1.40
N HIS A 16 1.04 -11.36 1.74
CA HIS A 16 0.99 -10.19 2.60
C HIS A 16 0.07 -9.08 2.08
N PRO A 17 -0.12 -8.86 0.75
CA PRO A 17 -1.02 -7.83 0.27
C PRO A 17 -2.46 -8.13 0.69
N ASP A 18 -2.88 -9.40 0.68
CA ASP A 18 -4.23 -9.81 1.07
C ASP A 18 -4.50 -9.51 2.54
N VAL A 19 -3.54 -9.83 3.41
CA VAL A 19 -3.66 -9.58 4.86
C VAL A 19 -3.61 -8.09 5.16
N GLY A 20 -2.70 -7.35 4.54
CA GLY A 20 -2.62 -5.89 4.66
C GLY A 20 -3.91 -5.21 4.21
N ALA A 21 -4.45 -5.61 3.06
CA ALA A 21 -5.71 -5.10 2.53
C ALA A 21 -6.88 -5.41 3.46
N ALA A 22 -7.00 -6.65 3.95
CA ALA A 22 -8.05 -7.05 4.88
C ALA A 22 -8.04 -6.21 6.17
N VAL A 23 -6.86 -5.96 6.74
CA VAL A 23 -6.71 -5.14 7.95
C VAL A 23 -7.08 -3.67 7.68
N LEU A 24 -6.64 -3.12 6.55
CA LEU A 24 -6.82 -1.70 6.24
C LEU A 24 -8.20 -1.36 5.67
N LYS A 25 -8.90 -2.34 5.09
CA LYS A 25 -10.20 -2.18 4.41
C LYS A 25 -11.20 -1.27 5.14
N PRO A 26 -11.49 -1.43 6.45
CA PRO A 26 -12.48 -0.58 7.11
C PRO A 26 -11.99 0.86 7.37
N PHE A 27 -10.70 1.15 7.23
CA PHE A 27 -10.09 2.42 7.66
C PHE A 27 -9.59 3.29 6.51
N VAL A 28 -9.49 2.76 5.29
CA VAL A 28 -8.93 3.48 4.13
C VAL A 28 -9.94 3.59 2.99
N SER A 29 -9.71 4.55 2.10
CA SER A 29 -10.51 4.73 0.89
C SER A 29 -10.44 3.49 -0.01
N GLU A 30 -11.40 3.35 -0.92
CA GLU A 30 -11.39 2.26 -1.91
C GLU A 30 -10.09 2.24 -2.72
N ALA A 31 -9.64 3.41 -3.18
CA ALA A 31 -8.39 3.56 -3.92
C ALA A 31 -7.16 3.08 -3.14
N ASN A 32 -7.04 3.45 -1.86
CA ASN A 32 -5.93 3.01 -1.01
C ASN A 32 -6.01 1.52 -0.68
N HIS A 33 -7.21 0.98 -0.48
CA HIS A 33 -7.42 -0.45 -0.26
C HIS A 33 -7.01 -1.25 -1.50
N TRP A 34 -7.47 -0.83 -2.68
CA TRP A 34 -7.14 -1.46 -3.95
C TRP A 34 -5.64 -1.45 -4.22
N MET A 35 -4.99 -0.30 -3.97
CA MET A 35 -3.54 -0.17 -4.10
C MET A 35 -2.81 -1.17 -3.19
N VAL A 36 -3.16 -1.26 -1.90
CA VAL A 36 -2.53 -2.23 -0.99
C VAL A 36 -2.75 -3.66 -1.45
N GLU A 37 -3.95 -4.01 -1.92
CA GLU A 37 -4.24 -5.38 -2.38
C GLU A 37 -3.43 -5.77 -3.63
N HIS A 38 -3.12 -4.81 -4.50
CA HIS A 38 -2.53 -5.08 -5.82
C HIS A 38 -1.05 -4.68 -5.94
N HIS A 39 -0.49 -3.94 -4.97
CA HIS A 39 0.86 -3.38 -5.09
C HIS A 39 1.92 -4.45 -5.40
N GLY A 40 1.83 -5.66 -4.84
CA GLY A 40 2.80 -6.72 -5.10
C GLY A 40 2.87 -7.11 -6.58
N ILE A 41 1.75 -7.07 -7.30
CA ILE A 41 1.73 -7.33 -8.75
C ILE A 41 2.37 -6.17 -9.53
N PHE A 42 2.15 -4.94 -9.08
CA PHE A 42 2.69 -3.74 -9.73
C PHE A 42 4.20 -3.57 -9.46
N GLN A 43 4.65 -3.85 -8.24
CA GLN A 43 6.06 -3.93 -7.85
C GLN A 43 6.80 -4.97 -8.67
N GLY A 44 6.13 -6.08 -9.01
CA GLY A 44 6.63 -7.12 -9.91
C GLY A 44 7.20 -6.61 -11.23
N TYR A 45 6.71 -5.47 -11.74
CA TYR A 45 7.26 -4.81 -12.93
C TYR A 45 8.78 -4.58 -12.86
N TYR A 46 9.28 -4.26 -11.68
CA TYR A 46 10.67 -3.88 -11.46
C TYR A 46 11.62 -5.07 -11.27
N PHE A 47 11.14 -6.27 -10.92
CA PHE A 47 12.03 -7.39 -10.59
C PHE A 47 11.67 -8.76 -11.20
N TRP A 48 10.41 -9.01 -11.59
CA TRP A 48 9.98 -10.34 -12.07
C TRP A 48 10.73 -10.84 -13.30
N HIS A 49 11.15 -9.94 -14.19
CA HIS A 49 11.94 -10.28 -15.37
C HIS A 49 13.34 -10.84 -15.02
N HIS A 50 13.86 -10.56 -13.83
CA HIS A 50 15.09 -11.19 -13.31
C HIS A 50 14.84 -12.61 -12.75
N LEU A 51 13.58 -12.96 -12.49
CA LEU A 51 13.15 -14.27 -12.01
C LEU A 51 12.56 -15.16 -13.13
N GLY A 52 12.58 -14.69 -14.38
CA GLY A 52 11.95 -15.37 -15.52
C GLY A 52 10.42 -15.28 -15.53
N MET A 53 9.85 -14.37 -14.74
CA MET A 53 8.41 -14.12 -14.67
C MET A 53 8.01 -12.91 -15.54
N ASP A 54 6.72 -12.80 -15.87
CA ASP A 54 6.21 -11.71 -16.69
C ASP A 54 6.01 -10.42 -15.88
N ARG A 55 6.89 -9.45 -16.10
CA ARG A 55 6.83 -8.12 -15.47
C ARG A 55 5.57 -7.33 -15.83
N ASN A 56 4.92 -7.62 -16.95
CA ASN A 56 3.73 -6.91 -17.42
C ASN A 56 2.42 -7.51 -16.89
N THR A 57 2.48 -8.47 -15.95
CA THR A 57 1.27 -9.05 -15.34
C THR A 57 0.32 -8.00 -14.75
N ARG A 58 0.84 -6.82 -14.34
CA ARG A 58 0.01 -5.67 -13.90
C ARG A 58 -1.00 -5.20 -14.95
N ASP A 59 -0.73 -5.40 -16.24
CA ASP A 59 -1.56 -4.91 -17.35
C ASP A 59 -2.94 -5.57 -17.41
N ARG A 60 -3.13 -6.70 -16.72
CA ARG A 60 -4.46 -7.31 -16.50
C ARG A 60 -5.43 -6.40 -15.75
N TYR A 61 -4.93 -5.35 -15.10
CA TYR A 61 -5.72 -4.36 -14.36
C TYR A 61 -5.83 -3.02 -15.08
N ALA A 62 -5.46 -2.92 -16.37
CA ALA A 62 -5.42 -1.66 -17.12
C ALA A 62 -6.74 -0.87 -17.10
N ASP A 63 -7.89 -1.56 -17.01
CA ASP A 63 -9.21 -0.93 -16.95
C ASP A 63 -9.61 -0.44 -15.55
N SER A 64 -8.78 -0.71 -14.53
CA SER A 64 -9.06 -0.27 -13.15
C SER A 64 -8.90 1.23 -13.01
N PRO A 65 -9.83 1.94 -12.34
CA PRO A 65 -9.67 3.37 -12.04
C PRO A 65 -8.51 3.66 -11.08
N HIS A 66 -7.93 2.62 -10.48
CA HIS A 66 -6.83 2.72 -9.51
C HIS A 66 -5.49 2.26 -10.08
N TYR A 67 -5.41 1.87 -11.36
CA TYR A 67 -4.17 1.43 -12.00
C TYR A 67 -3.07 2.49 -11.88
N ALA A 68 -3.35 3.72 -12.32
CA ALA A 68 -2.36 4.80 -12.33
C ALA A 68 -1.87 5.14 -10.91
N LEU A 69 -2.78 5.12 -9.93
CA LEU A 69 -2.42 5.34 -8.52
C LEU A 69 -1.44 4.28 -8.01
N THR A 70 -1.69 3.01 -8.32
CA THR A 70 -0.83 1.90 -7.86
C THR A 70 0.49 1.86 -8.64
N GLU A 71 0.47 2.20 -9.92
CA GLU A 71 1.69 2.36 -10.72
C GLU A 71 2.59 3.47 -10.14
N GLU A 72 2.03 4.65 -9.90
CA GLU A 72 2.75 5.78 -9.28
C GLU A 72 3.25 5.40 -7.88
N PHE A 73 2.42 4.71 -7.09
CA PHE A 73 2.83 4.24 -5.77
C PHE A 73 4.08 3.35 -5.86
N CYS A 74 4.06 2.39 -6.79
CA CYS A 74 5.17 1.46 -6.95
C CYS A 74 6.43 2.12 -7.53
N SER A 75 6.28 3.09 -8.45
CA SER A 75 7.41 3.81 -9.05
C SER A 75 8.10 4.75 -8.08
N GLU A 76 7.34 5.50 -7.28
CA GLU A 76 7.88 6.59 -6.46
C GLU A 76 8.22 6.15 -5.03
N TYR A 77 7.53 5.14 -4.49
CA TYR A 77 7.61 4.84 -3.05
C TYR A 77 8.04 3.42 -2.72
N ASP A 78 7.49 2.41 -3.40
CA ASP A 78 7.76 1.00 -3.09
C ASP A 78 9.11 0.55 -3.66
N SER A 79 9.28 0.56 -4.97
CA SER A 79 10.49 0.02 -5.61
C SER A 79 11.77 0.80 -5.25
N PRO A 80 11.75 2.14 -5.12
CA PRO A 80 12.93 2.87 -4.63
C PRO A 80 13.31 2.54 -3.18
N ALA A 81 12.41 1.98 -2.36
CA ALA A 81 12.70 1.68 -0.96
C ALA A 81 13.70 0.52 -0.77
N PHE A 82 14.03 -0.21 -1.84
CA PHE A 82 15.05 -1.26 -1.83
C PHE A 82 16.48 -0.73 -2.03
N ASP A 83 16.68 0.57 -2.23
CA ASP A 83 18.01 1.17 -2.32
C ASP A 83 18.72 1.13 -0.94
N PRO A 84 19.80 0.35 -0.78
CA PRO A 84 20.54 0.26 0.49
C PRO A 84 21.23 1.58 0.87
N GLY A 85 21.39 2.51 -0.08
CA GLY A 85 21.95 3.84 0.16
C GLY A 85 20.91 4.90 0.56
N TYR A 86 19.62 4.57 0.57
CA TYR A 86 18.57 5.53 0.88
C TYR A 86 18.43 5.78 2.39
N ASP A 87 18.62 7.04 2.81
CA ASP A 87 18.44 7.46 4.19
C ASP A 87 16.94 7.56 4.55
N SER A 88 16.46 6.54 5.25
CA SER A 88 15.06 6.41 5.65
C SER A 88 14.78 7.07 7.00
N ASN A 89 13.76 7.91 7.05
CA ASN A 89 13.25 8.41 8.33
C ASN A 89 12.79 7.25 9.23
N PRO A 90 13.02 7.33 10.56
CA PRO A 90 12.53 6.32 11.49
C PRO A 90 11.00 6.36 11.60
N LEU A 91 10.38 5.26 12.04
CA LEU A 91 8.92 5.15 12.19
C LEU A 91 8.30 6.31 12.99
N GLY A 92 8.98 6.80 14.03
CA GLY A 92 8.54 7.93 14.85
C GLY A 92 8.26 9.20 14.06
N HIS A 93 8.98 9.42 12.95
CA HIS A 93 8.76 10.55 12.03
C HIS A 93 7.34 10.54 11.43
N TYR A 94 6.81 9.35 11.13
CA TYR A 94 5.51 9.19 10.49
C TYR A 94 4.35 9.14 11.47
N LYS A 95 4.59 9.05 12.78
CA LYS A 95 3.54 8.83 13.79
C LYS A 95 2.44 9.87 13.72
N ALA A 96 2.79 11.16 13.66
CA ALA A 96 1.81 12.25 13.55
C ALA A 96 0.99 12.16 12.26
N LEU A 97 1.63 11.85 11.13
CA LEU A 97 0.98 11.68 9.83
C LEU A 97 0.02 10.49 9.82
N ILE A 98 0.39 9.38 10.47
CA ILE A 98 -0.45 8.19 10.62
C ILE A 98 -1.69 8.53 11.46
N HIS A 99 -1.52 9.21 12.60
CA HIS A 99 -2.65 9.66 13.42
C HIS A 99 -3.58 10.61 12.66
N GLN A 100 -3.02 11.54 11.89
CA GLN A 100 -3.81 12.44 11.06
C GLN A 100 -4.58 11.68 9.97
N PHE A 101 -3.92 10.76 9.27
CA PHE A 101 -4.50 9.99 8.18
C PHE A 101 -5.67 9.12 8.67
N PHE A 102 -5.53 8.46 9.82
CA PHE A 102 -6.60 7.66 10.44
C PHE A 102 -7.54 8.47 11.32
N GLY A 103 -7.36 9.80 11.40
CA GLY A 103 -8.17 10.69 12.21
C GLY A 103 -9.63 10.71 11.75
N THR A 104 -9.87 10.59 10.44
CA THR A 104 -11.22 10.54 9.88
C THR A 104 -11.34 9.35 8.92
N ASN A 105 -12.34 8.52 9.14
CA ASN A 105 -12.59 7.35 8.32
C ASN A 105 -13.21 7.78 6.96
N PRO A 106 -12.54 7.54 5.83
CA PRO A 106 -13.02 7.99 4.52
C PRO A 106 -14.27 7.24 4.03
N ARG A 107 -14.61 6.09 4.63
CA ARG A 107 -15.81 5.30 4.28
C ARG A 107 -17.04 5.70 5.07
N THR A 108 -16.85 6.13 6.32
CA THR A 108 -17.97 6.44 7.23
C THR A 108 -18.05 7.91 7.63
N GLY A 109 -17.03 8.71 7.33
CA GLY A 109 -16.89 10.10 7.78
C GLY A 109 -16.64 10.27 9.28
N ARG A 110 -16.60 9.17 10.06
CA ARG A 110 -16.41 9.23 11.52
C ARG A 110 -14.99 9.68 11.87
N THR A 111 -14.89 10.58 12.85
CA THR A 111 -13.60 11.09 13.33
C THR A 111 -13.28 10.46 14.69
N VAL A 112 -12.02 10.11 14.92
CA VAL A 112 -11.55 9.56 16.19
C VAL A 112 -11.88 10.55 17.32
N GLY A 113 -12.72 10.13 18.27
CA GLY A 113 -13.20 10.96 19.36
C GLY A 113 -14.63 11.52 19.21
N SER A 114 -15.33 11.27 18.09
CA SER A 114 -16.78 11.55 18.03
C SER A 114 -17.53 10.53 18.90
N SER A 115 -18.15 11.01 19.96
CA SER A 115 -18.85 10.24 21.00
C SER A 115 -20.20 9.68 20.51
N ASP A 116 -20.16 8.83 19.48
CA ASP A 116 -21.32 8.08 18.97
C ASP A 116 -21.15 6.57 19.20
N ILE A 117 -20.93 6.21 20.47
CA ILE A 117 -21.16 4.86 21.03
C ILE A 117 -22.07 5.03 22.24
#